data_AF-A0A7G8ZJH6-F1
#
_entry.id   AF-A0A7G8ZJH6-F1
#
_cell.length_a   1.000
_cell.length_b   1.000
_cell.length_c   1.000
_cell.angle_alpha   90.00
_cell.angle_beta   90.00
_cell.angle_gamma   90.00
#
_symmetry.space_group_name_H-M   'P 1'
#
loop_
_entity.id
_entity.type
_entity.pdbx_description
1 polymer ?
#
loop_
_entity_poly.entity_id
_entity_poly.type
_entity_poly.pdbx_seq_one_letter_code
_entity_poly.pdbx_strand_id
1 'polypeptide(L)'
;MIQLTEFWSAGEAATAVSALQAAGIPAICPDHHTSHYLLYLGMGATACRVLAPASSVDDAKTILNVMPDQGSRLHACPECAGASLQKRKWWITLPHMLWMLATGAYGYGHQFWLKRDRKCMECRHDWTPEPALPMTEAEIGYAPDTPPLGDLAQRYFERFMALRKL
;
A
#
# COMPACT_ATOMS: atom_id res chain seq x y z
N MET A 1 -11.88 20.29 12.93
CA MET A 1 -11.14 19.11 12.44
C MET A 1 -9.97 18.88 13.40
N ILE A 2 -9.77 17.67 13.88
CA ILE A 2 -8.61 17.29 14.70
C ILE A 2 -7.88 16.11 14.06
N GLN A 3 -6.59 15.97 14.36
CA GLN A 3 -5.80 14.82 13.93
C GLN A 3 -6.17 13.59 14.76
N LEU A 4 -6.50 12.50 14.07
CA LEU A 4 -6.81 11.21 14.69
C LEU A 4 -5.57 10.32 14.80
N THR A 5 -4.80 10.22 13.71
CA THR A 5 -3.62 9.37 13.58
C THR A 5 -2.75 9.83 12.41
N GLU A 6 -1.58 9.24 12.28
CA GLU A 6 -0.65 9.44 11.17
C GLU A 6 -0.23 8.09 10.58
N PHE A 7 -0.06 8.06 9.26
CA PHE A 7 0.39 6.87 8.52
C PHE A 7 1.63 7.19 7.70
N TRP A 8 2.56 6.24 7.59
CA TRP A 8 3.75 6.41 6.76
C TRP A 8 3.48 6.14 5.28
N SER A 9 2.35 5.51 4.96
CA SER A 9 1.90 5.22 3.61
C SER A 9 0.68 6.06 3.26
N ALA A 10 0.73 6.74 2.11
CA ALA A 10 -0.43 7.45 1.56
C ALA A 10 -1.62 6.50 1.31
N GLY A 11 -1.34 5.24 0.94
CA GLY A 11 -2.38 4.23 0.74
C GLY A 11 -3.07 3.80 2.04
N GLU A 12 -2.33 3.77 3.15
CA GLU A 12 -2.90 3.51 4.48
C GLU A 12 -3.81 4.63 4.92
N ALA A 13 -3.34 5.88 4.81
CA ALA A 13 -4.16 7.05 5.13
C ALA A 13 -5.41 7.12 4.26
N ALA A 14 -5.31 6.81 2.95
CA ALA A 14 -6.46 6.75 2.05
C ALA A 14 -7.45 5.65 2.44
N THR A 15 -6.96 4.48 2.86
CA THR A 15 -7.81 3.38 3.34
C THR A 15 -8.56 3.79 4.63
N ALA A 16 -7.85 4.42 5.57
CA ALA A 16 -8.42 4.90 6.82
C ALA A 16 -9.50 5.97 6.58
N VAL A 17 -9.23 6.94 5.71
CA VAL A 17 -10.22 7.95 5.31
C VAL A 17 -11.44 7.29 4.67
N SER A 18 -11.25 6.32 3.77
CA SER A 18 -12.35 5.62 3.10
C SER A 18 -13.21 4.83 4.09
N ALA A 19 -12.58 4.15 5.05
CA ALA A 19 -13.30 3.40 6.10
C ALA A 19 -14.15 4.33 6.98
N LEU A 20 -13.59 5.47 7.41
CA LEU A 20 -14.32 6.47 8.19
C LEU A 20 -15.49 7.06 7.41
N GLN A 21 -15.28 7.41 6.13
CA GLN A 21 -16.33 7.94 5.28
C GLN A 21 -17.44 6.92 5.02
N ALA A 22 -17.11 5.64 4.82
CA ALA A 22 -18.09 4.56 4.68
C ALA A 22 -18.93 4.38 5.95
N ALA A 23 -18.37 4.66 7.13
CA ALA A 23 -19.09 4.70 8.40
C ALA A 23 -19.86 6.00 8.65
N GLY A 24 -19.93 6.91 7.67
CA GLY A 24 -20.61 8.20 7.79
C GLY A 24 -19.83 9.28 8.55
N ILE A 25 -18.56 9.04 8.88
CA ILE A 25 -17.70 10.02 9.57
C ILE A 25 -16.93 10.83 8.52
N PRO A 26 -17.11 12.16 8.46
CA PRO A 26 -16.33 13.00 7.56
C PRO A 26 -14.84 12.93 7.92
N ALA A 27 -14.01 12.42 7.00
CA ALA A 27 -12.57 12.34 7.20
C ALA A 27 -11.82 12.85 5.96
N ILE A 28 -10.63 13.43 6.17
CA ILE A 28 -9.74 13.88 5.09
C ILE A 28 -8.28 13.52 5.41
N CYS A 29 -7.46 13.40 4.36
CA CYS A 29 -6.01 13.27 4.45
C CYS A 29 -5.35 14.38 3.60
N PRO A 30 -5.04 15.56 4.18
CA PRO A 30 -4.56 16.70 3.41
C PRO A 30 -3.16 16.46 2.82
N ASP A 31 -2.36 15.63 3.48
CA ASP A 31 -0.97 15.35 3.10
C ASP A 31 -0.88 14.42 1.86
N HIS A 32 -2.01 13.83 1.44
CA HIS A 32 -2.08 12.97 0.27
C HIS A 32 -1.68 13.73 -1.01
N HIS A 33 -2.02 15.02 -1.11
CA HIS A 33 -1.69 15.84 -2.27
C HIS A 33 -0.18 15.96 -2.50
N THR A 34 0.61 16.10 -1.44
CA THR A 34 2.09 16.21 -1.55
C THR A 34 2.69 14.96 -2.20
N SER A 35 2.14 13.78 -1.90
CA SER A 35 2.59 12.51 -2.49
C SER A 35 2.24 12.35 -3.98
N HIS A 36 1.18 13.02 -4.46
CA HIS A 36 0.79 13.01 -5.88
C HIS A 36 1.53 14.07 -6.70
N TYR A 37 1.75 15.26 -6.13
CA TYR A 37 2.50 16.33 -6.82
C TYR A 37 4.01 16.07 -6.83
N LEU A 38 4.52 15.41 -5.79
CA LEU A 38 5.95 15.16 -5.60
C LEU A 38 6.14 13.67 -5.30
N LEU A 39 5.90 12.83 -6.31
CA LEU A 39 5.99 11.36 -6.22
C LEU A 39 7.31 10.85 -5.61
N TYR A 40 8.39 11.62 -5.75
CA TYR A 40 9.70 11.32 -5.16
C TYR A 40 9.78 11.62 -3.64
N LEU A 41 8.96 12.54 -3.11
CA LEU A 41 8.84 12.78 -1.67
C LEU A 41 7.96 11.74 -0.97
N GLY A 42 7.12 11.02 -1.73
CA GLY A 42 6.32 9.90 -1.24
C GLY A 42 7.14 8.74 -0.66
N MET A 43 8.48 8.76 -0.79
CA MET A 43 9.39 7.77 -0.24
C MET A 43 9.84 7.99 1.22
N GLY A 44 9.22 8.92 1.94
CA GLY A 44 9.34 9.01 3.40
C GLY A 44 9.52 10.39 4.02
N ALA A 45 9.19 11.48 3.31
CA ALA A 45 9.46 12.82 3.83
C ALA A 45 8.43 13.31 4.86
N THR A 46 7.17 12.86 4.79
CA THR A 46 6.10 13.33 5.69
C THR A 46 5.07 12.23 5.93
N ALA A 47 4.73 11.96 7.20
CA ALA A 47 3.60 11.10 7.54
C ALA A 47 2.29 11.73 7.05
N CYS A 48 1.37 10.90 6.56
CA CYS A 48 0.05 11.27 6.10
C CYS A 48 -0.92 11.31 7.27
N ARG A 49 -1.40 12.50 7.64
CA ARG A 49 -2.32 12.68 8.76
C ARG A 49 -3.76 12.45 8.32
N VAL A 50 -4.53 11.78 9.16
CA VAL A 50 -5.98 11.63 8.98
C VAL A 50 -6.69 12.54 9.96
N LEU A 51 -7.56 13.41 9.44
CA LEU A 51 -8.30 14.40 10.22
C LEU A 51 -9.81 14.13 10.16
N ALA A 52 -10.52 14.37 11.27
CA ALA A 52 -11.98 14.25 11.37
C ALA A 52 -12.59 15.33 12.30
N PRO A 53 -13.92 15.55 12.32
CA PRO A 53 -14.59 16.39 13.30
C PRO A 53 -14.29 15.96 14.75
N ALA A 54 -14.12 16.94 15.64
CA ALA A 54 -13.87 16.67 17.06
C ALA A 54 -15.02 15.92 17.74
N SER A 55 -16.23 16.06 17.21
CA SER A 55 -17.45 15.38 17.69
C SER A 55 -17.45 13.87 17.44
N SER A 56 -16.60 13.36 16.55
CA SER A 56 -16.65 11.98 16.05
C SER A 56 -15.39 11.19 16.40
N VAL A 57 -14.59 11.68 17.36
CA VAL A 57 -13.24 11.17 17.64
C VAL A 57 -13.26 9.78 18.22
N ASP A 58 -14.17 9.51 19.16
CA ASP A 58 -14.23 8.21 19.84
C ASP A 58 -14.74 7.13 18.89
N ASP A 59 -15.77 7.43 18.10
CA ASP A 59 -16.27 6.54 17.04
C ASP A 59 -15.20 6.28 15.97
N ALA A 60 -14.51 7.34 15.54
CA ALA A 60 -13.45 7.22 14.55
C ALA A 60 -12.27 6.38 15.08
N LYS A 61 -11.84 6.58 16.32
CA LYS A 61 -10.79 5.76 16.94
C LYS A 61 -11.21 4.30 17.04
N THR A 62 -12.46 4.01 17.34
CA THR A 62 -12.98 2.64 17.40
C THR A 62 -12.84 1.95 16.04
N ILE A 63 -13.22 2.62 14.94
CA ILE A 63 -13.06 2.09 13.58
C ILE A 63 -11.58 1.90 13.24
N LEU A 64 -10.75 2.90 13.52
CA LEU A 64 -9.31 2.85 13.22
C LEU A 64 -8.57 1.77 14.02
N ASN A 65 -9.02 1.45 15.24
CA ASN A 65 -8.43 0.38 16.05
C ASN A 65 -8.76 -1.03 15.53
N VAL A 66 -9.84 -1.18 14.76
CA VAL A 66 -10.20 -2.45 14.10
C VAL A 66 -9.45 -2.62 12.79
N MET A 67 -8.97 -1.53 12.19
CA MET A 67 -8.03 -1.64 11.08
C MET A 67 -6.79 -2.36 11.60
N PRO A 68 -6.39 -3.49 10.97
CA PRO A 68 -5.19 -4.18 11.39
C PRO A 68 -4.04 -3.18 11.32
N ASP A 69 -3.37 -2.95 12.47
CA ASP A 69 -2.12 -2.18 12.53
C ASP A 69 -1.27 -2.70 11.38
N GLN A 70 -0.87 -1.86 10.43
CA GLN A 70 -0.13 -2.37 9.27
C GLN A 70 1.33 -2.68 9.59
N GLY A 71 1.75 -2.48 10.84
CA GLY A 71 2.77 -3.33 11.45
C GLY A 71 2.47 -4.82 11.25
N SER A 72 1.22 -5.26 11.22
CA SER A 72 0.84 -6.64 10.87
C SER A 72 1.01 -7.01 9.39
N ARG A 73 1.33 -6.04 8.49
CA ARG A 73 1.87 -6.33 7.14
C ARG A 73 3.35 -6.72 7.16
N LEU A 74 3.96 -6.83 8.33
CA LEU A 74 5.14 -7.66 8.54
C LEU A 74 4.68 -9.10 8.24
N HIS A 75 5.05 -9.67 7.09
CA HIS A 75 4.85 -11.11 6.91
C HIS A 75 5.63 -11.79 8.02
N ALA A 76 4.97 -12.63 8.83
CA ALA A 76 5.67 -13.38 9.86
C ALA A 76 6.85 -14.11 9.20
N CYS A 77 8.01 -14.07 9.86
CA CYS A 77 9.16 -14.81 9.36
C CYS A 77 8.83 -16.30 9.31
N PRO A 78 9.06 -17.01 8.18
CA PRO A 78 8.77 -18.43 8.10
C PRO A 78 9.60 -19.27 9.09
N GLU A 79 10.74 -18.75 9.54
CA GLU A 79 11.66 -19.44 10.46
C GLU A 79 11.33 -19.20 11.95
N CYS A 80 10.92 -17.98 12.32
CA CYS A 80 10.75 -17.60 13.74
C CYS A 80 9.45 -16.88 14.08
N ALA A 81 8.53 -16.75 13.12
CA ALA A 81 7.30 -15.95 13.21
C ALA A 81 7.48 -14.45 13.54
N GLY A 82 8.72 -13.99 13.70
CA GLY A 82 9.06 -12.63 14.06
C GLY A 82 8.76 -11.58 12.99
N ALA A 83 8.83 -10.33 13.40
CA ALA A 83 8.61 -9.15 12.57
C ALA A 83 9.55 -9.11 11.33
N SER A 84 9.03 -8.71 10.16
CA SER A 84 9.81 -8.59 8.92
C SER A 84 9.58 -7.34 8.08
N LEU A 85 10.66 -6.61 7.78
CA LEU A 85 10.61 -5.40 6.98
C LEU A 85 10.88 -5.69 5.50
N GLN A 86 10.27 -4.89 4.64
CA GLN A 86 10.59 -4.89 3.20
C GLN A 86 12.01 -4.37 2.98
N LYS A 87 12.79 -5.11 2.20
CA LYS A 87 14.12 -4.69 1.76
C LYS A 87 13.99 -3.62 0.69
N ARG A 88 14.52 -2.43 0.96
CA ARG A 88 14.70 -1.40 -0.07
C ARG A 88 16.00 -1.66 -0.81
N LYS A 89 15.92 -2.04 -2.10
CA LYS A 89 17.09 -2.13 -2.99
C LYS A 89 17.49 -0.72 -3.43
N TRP A 90 18.08 0.06 -2.53
CA TRP A 90 18.44 1.47 -2.77
C TRP A 90 19.26 1.69 -4.05
N TRP A 91 20.12 0.72 -4.40
CA TRP A 91 20.89 0.74 -5.65
C TRP A 91 20.04 0.62 -6.92
N ILE A 92 18.80 0.14 -6.85
CA ILE A 92 17.80 0.20 -7.93
C ILE A 92 16.89 1.40 -7.75
N THR A 93 16.41 1.62 -6.53
CA THR A 93 15.46 2.70 -6.21
C THR A 93 16.02 4.06 -6.57
N LEU A 94 17.28 4.35 -6.22
CA LEU A 94 17.88 5.66 -6.42
C LEU A 94 18.10 5.98 -7.91
N PRO A 95 18.74 5.12 -8.73
CA PRO A 95 18.82 5.36 -10.18
C PRO A 95 17.46 5.49 -10.85
N HIS A 96 16.47 4.71 -10.40
CA HIS A 96 15.11 4.82 -10.94
C HIS A 96 14.47 6.16 -10.63
N MET A 97 14.51 6.58 -9.35
CA MET A 97 14.00 7.88 -8.94
C MET A 97 14.67 9.02 -9.73
N LEU A 98 15.98 8.94 -9.95
CA LEU A 98 16.72 9.90 -10.78
C LEU A 98 16.27 9.86 -12.25
N TRP A 99 16.05 8.68 -12.82
CA TRP A 99 15.54 8.54 -14.19
C TRP A 99 14.13 9.12 -14.35
N MET A 100 13.21 8.87 -13.40
CA MET A 100 11.87 9.45 -13.40
C MET A 100 11.93 10.98 -13.32
N LEU A 101 12.81 11.51 -12.47
CA LEU A 101 13.02 12.96 -12.34
C LEU A 101 13.55 13.56 -13.64
N ALA A 102 14.49 12.88 -14.32
CA ALA A 102 15.06 13.33 -15.57
C ALA A 102 14.10 13.25 -16.76
N THR A 103 13.21 12.26 -16.78
CA THR A 103 12.31 11.98 -17.92
C THR A 103 10.89 12.49 -17.76
N GLY A 104 10.48 12.85 -16.54
CA GLY A 104 9.08 13.16 -16.22
C GLY A 104 8.16 11.93 -16.32
N ALA A 105 8.71 10.71 -16.44
CA ALA A 105 7.95 9.48 -16.56
C ALA A 105 7.42 9.03 -15.19
N TYR A 106 6.34 9.65 -14.75
CA TYR A 106 5.67 9.34 -13.49
C TYR A 106 4.71 8.15 -13.66
N GLY A 107 5.20 6.93 -13.44
CA GLY A 107 4.39 5.70 -13.55
C GLY A 107 4.57 4.73 -12.38
N TYR A 108 3.47 4.11 -11.94
CA TYR A 108 3.40 3.16 -10.82
C TYR A 108 3.88 1.73 -11.15
N GLY A 109 4.10 1.40 -12.44
CA GLY A 109 4.19 0.01 -12.92
C GLY A 109 5.41 -0.81 -12.50
N HIS A 110 6.49 -0.20 -12.02
CA HIS A 110 7.75 -0.91 -11.77
C HIS A 110 7.99 -1.23 -10.27
N GLN A 111 7.18 -0.66 -9.37
CA GLN A 111 7.37 -0.82 -7.93
C GLN A 111 6.92 -2.19 -7.40
N PHE A 112 6.17 -2.96 -8.18
CA PHE A 112 5.63 -4.26 -7.78
C PHE A 112 6.70 -5.35 -7.59
N TRP A 113 7.80 -5.28 -8.35
CA TRP A 113 8.87 -6.29 -8.33
C TRP A 113 9.93 -5.98 -7.26
N LEU A 114 10.06 -4.71 -6.87
CA LEU A 114 11.11 -4.24 -5.96
C LEU A 114 10.73 -4.32 -4.47
N LYS A 115 9.45 -4.55 -4.15
CA LYS A 115 8.90 -4.41 -2.79
C LYS A 115 8.60 -5.73 -2.06
N ARG A 116 8.83 -6.88 -2.71
CA ARG A 116 8.46 -8.19 -2.12
C ARG A 116 9.53 -8.81 -1.25
N ASP A 117 10.81 -8.53 -1.50
CA ASP A 117 11.88 -9.09 -0.68
C ASP A 117 11.81 -8.54 0.75
N ARG A 118 11.96 -9.41 1.73
CA ARG A 118 11.85 -9.10 3.16
C ARG A 118 13.06 -9.59 3.94
N LYS A 119 13.25 -8.98 5.10
CA LYS A 119 14.24 -9.35 6.10
C LYS A 119 13.59 -9.40 7.47
N CYS A 120 13.76 -10.51 8.18
CA CYS A 120 13.32 -10.62 9.57
C CYS A 120 14.19 -9.72 10.45
N MET A 121 13.57 -9.02 11.40
CA MET A 121 14.28 -8.15 12.34
C MET A 121 14.91 -8.94 13.50
N GLU A 122 14.42 -10.15 13.77
CA GLU A 122 14.90 -11.03 14.84
C GLU A 122 16.00 -11.98 14.33
N CYS A 123 15.66 -12.92 13.45
CA CYS A 123 16.58 -13.94 12.97
C CYS A 123 17.38 -13.53 11.72
N ARG A 124 17.11 -12.34 11.15
CA ARG A 124 17.76 -11.81 9.93
C ARG A 124 17.59 -12.66 8.67
N HIS A 125 16.71 -13.67 8.69
CA HIS A 125 16.36 -14.46 7.53
C HIS A 125 15.80 -13.56 6.41
N ASP A 126 16.16 -13.89 5.18
CA ASP A 126 15.84 -13.13 3.98
C ASP A 126 14.99 -14.00 3.06
N TRP A 127 13.81 -13.51 2.67
CA TRP A 127 12.90 -14.26 1.81
C TRP A 127 12.00 -13.34 0.99
N THR A 128 11.34 -13.92 0.00
CA THR A 128 10.34 -13.24 -0.82
C THR A 128 9.02 -13.97 -0.60
N PRO A 129 8.02 -13.38 0.10
CA PRO A 129 6.73 -14.02 0.29
C PRO A 129 6.06 -14.30 -1.05
N GLU A 130 5.34 -15.42 -1.15
CA GLU A 130 4.52 -15.71 -2.32
C GLU A 130 3.49 -14.59 -2.56
N PRO A 131 3.12 -14.33 -3.83
CA PRO A 131 2.09 -13.35 -4.11
C PRO A 131 0.77 -13.86 -3.53
N ALA A 132 0.00 -12.98 -2.89
CA ALA A 132 -1.37 -13.31 -2.52
C ALA A 132 -2.14 -13.75 -3.78
N LEU A 133 -2.83 -14.88 -3.69
CA LEU A 133 -3.74 -15.31 -4.74
C LEU A 133 -4.90 -14.29 -4.83
N PRO A 134 -5.48 -14.08 -6.02
CA PRO A 134 -6.73 -13.35 -6.14
C PRO A 134 -7.77 -13.97 -5.21
N MET A 135 -8.54 -13.13 -4.53
CA MET A 135 -9.66 -13.63 -3.72
C MET A 135 -10.64 -14.38 -4.61
N THR A 136 -11.13 -15.51 -4.12
CA THR A 136 -12.16 -16.30 -4.78
C THR A 136 -13.53 -15.63 -4.65
N GLU A 137 -14.47 -15.92 -5.55
CA GLU A 137 -15.84 -15.38 -5.48
C GLU A 137 -16.52 -15.70 -4.13
N ALA A 138 -16.24 -16.89 -3.58
CA ALA A 138 -16.73 -17.31 -2.28
C ALA A 138 -16.18 -16.46 -1.12
N GLU A 139 -14.93 -16.00 -1.20
CA GLU A 139 -14.31 -15.10 -0.21
C GLU A 139 -14.80 -13.66 -0.37
N ILE A 140 -15.10 -13.22 -1.60
CA ILE A 140 -15.54 -11.87 -1.91
C ILE A 140 -17.02 -11.67 -1.50
N GLY A 141 -17.84 -12.72 -1.55
CA GLY A 141 -19.25 -12.69 -1.16
C GLY A 141 -20.17 -12.02 -2.19
N TYR A 142 -19.63 -11.66 -3.35
CA TYR A 142 -20.37 -11.20 -4.53
C TYR A 142 -19.63 -11.63 -5.80
N ALA A 143 -20.38 -11.86 -6.88
CA ALA A 143 -19.78 -12.12 -8.18
C ALA A 143 -19.03 -10.86 -8.62
N PRO A 144 -17.73 -10.96 -9.01
CA PRO A 144 -17.02 -9.81 -9.51
C PRO A 144 -17.73 -9.31 -10.77
N ASP A 145 -18.27 -8.10 -10.70
CA ASP A 145 -18.71 -7.34 -11.88
C ASP A 145 -17.46 -7.04 -12.70
N THR A 146 -16.99 -8.03 -13.45
CA THR A 146 -15.91 -7.85 -14.41
C THR A 146 -16.58 -7.30 -15.66
N PRO A 147 -16.55 -5.97 -15.96
CA PRO A 147 -16.65 -5.59 -17.35
C PRO A 147 -15.50 -6.31 -18.08
N PRO A 148 -15.67 -6.72 -19.35
CA PRO A 148 -14.57 -7.28 -20.11
C PRO A 148 -13.39 -6.32 -19.95
N LEU A 149 -12.24 -6.84 -19.50
CA LEU A 149 -11.01 -6.07 -19.40
C LEU A 149 -10.89 -5.34 -20.73
N GLY A 150 -10.99 -4.01 -20.72
CA GLY A 150 -10.75 -3.25 -21.93
C GLY A 150 -9.42 -3.68 -22.53
N ASP A 151 -9.26 -3.53 -23.85
CA ASP A 151 -8.18 -4.11 -24.64
C ASP A 151 -6.77 -3.91 -24.05
N LEU A 152 -6.57 -2.83 -23.29
CA LEU A 152 -5.35 -2.51 -22.56
C LEU A 152 -5.13 -3.39 -21.30
N ALA A 153 -6.17 -3.60 -20.49
CA ALA A 153 -6.09 -4.33 -19.24
C ALA A 153 -5.91 -5.84 -19.49
N GLN A 154 -6.52 -6.36 -20.56
CA GLN A 154 -6.30 -7.74 -21.06
C GLN A 154 -4.82 -7.95 -21.42
N ARG A 155 -4.23 -7.03 -22.19
CA ARG A 155 -2.81 -7.09 -22.58
C ARG A 155 -1.87 -7.02 -21.38
N TYR A 156 -2.19 -6.24 -20.34
CA TYR A 156 -1.39 -6.20 -19.12
C TYR A 156 -1.48 -7.51 -18.33
N PHE A 157 -2.67 -8.10 -18.22
CA PHE A 157 -2.87 -9.38 -17.55
C PHE A 157 -2.13 -10.53 -18.25
N GLU A 158 -2.23 -10.63 -19.57
CA GLU A 158 -1.52 -11.63 -20.38
C GLU A 158 0.00 -11.50 -20.23
N ARG A 159 0.50 -10.26 -20.28
CA ARG A 159 1.94 -9.98 -20.14
C ARG A 159 2.45 -10.30 -18.74
N PHE A 160 1.64 -10.05 -17.70
CA PHE A 160 1.95 -10.45 -16.33
C PHE A 160 2.00 -11.98 -16.17
N MET A 161 1.03 -12.70 -16.73
CA MET A 161 0.98 -14.16 -16.68
C MET A 161 2.13 -14.81 -17.46
N ALA A 162 2.56 -14.22 -18.57
CA ALA A 162 3.73 -14.67 -19.33
C ALA A 162 5.03 -14.55 -18.52
N LEU A 163 5.20 -13.47 -17.76
CA LEU A 163 6.36 -13.26 -16.89
C LEU A 163 6.41 -14.22 -15.69
N ARG A 164 5.29 -14.87 -15.34
CA ARG A 164 5.22 -15.83 -14.24
C ARG A 164 5.74 -17.24 -14.61
N LYS A 165 6.00 -17.48 -15.91
CA LYS A 165 6.52 -18.76 -16.45
C LYS A 165 8.04 -18.77 -16.66
N LEU A 166 8.74 -17.69 -16.29
CA LEU A 166 10.20 -17.53 -16.31
C LEU A 166 10.71 -17.47 -14.87
#